data_AF-A0A1A6HTG9-F1
#
_entry.id   AF-A0A1A6HTG9-F1
#
_cell.length_a   1.000
_cell.length_b   1.000
_cell.length_c   1.000
_cell.angle_alpha   90.00
_cell.angle_beta   90.00
_cell.angle_gamma   90.00
#
_symmetry.space_group_name_H-M   'P 1'
#
loop_
_entity.id
_entity.type
_entity.pdbx_description
1 polymer ?
#
loop_
_entity_poly.entity_id
_entity_poly.type
_entity_poly.pdbx_seq_one_letter_code
_entity_poly.pdbx_strand_id
1 'polypeptide(L)'
;MALSKVDGCIHRAAGPLLTDECRTLQNCETGKAKITCGYRLPAKYVIHTVGPIAVGQPSASQAAELRSCYLSSLDLLLEHRLRSVAFPCISTGVFGESGKATPGVGSEGPNHRGGRGRARSGLNQTLSSGYPNEAAAEVVLAALREWLEKHKDKVDRLIICVFLEKDEGIYRERLPHYFPVDPPGPVGLRSQL
;
A
#
# COMPACT_ATOMS: atom_id res chain seq x y z
N MET A 1 -6.68 15.20 -6.15
CA MET A 1 -5.98 13.94 -5.82
C MET A 1 -6.86 13.18 -4.84
N ALA A 2 -7.58 12.17 -5.32
CA ALA A 2 -8.14 11.12 -4.46
C ALA A 2 -8.31 9.85 -5.29
N LEU A 3 -7.36 8.93 -5.19
CA LEU A 3 -7.28 7.74 -6.05
C LEU A 3 -7.39 6.41 -5.28
N SER A 4 -7.30 6.41 -3.94
CA SER A 4 -7.41 5.18 -3.14
C SER A 4 -8.35 5.31 -1.94
N LYS A 5 -8.87 4.16 -1.44
CA LYS A 5 -9.72 4.11 -0.24
C LYS A 5 -9.01 4.67 1.00
N VAL A 6 -7.71 4.41 1.14
CA VAL A 6 -6.89 4.88 2.27
C VAL A 6 -6.75 6.40 2.23
N ASP A 7 -6.50 6.97 1.06
CA ASP A 7 -6.38 8.42 0.87
C ASP A 7 -7.65 9.16 1.31
N GLY A 8 -8.82 8.65 0.91
CA GLY A 8 -10.10 9.18 1.38
C GLY A 8 -10.28 9.11 2.90
N CYS A 9 -9.79 8.05 3.56
CA CYS A 9 -9.82 7.94 5.02
C CYS A 9 -8.90 8.98 5.69
N ILE A 10 -7.69 9.15 5.18
CA ILE A 10 -6.70 10.12 5.68
C ILE A 10 -7.26 11.54 5.57
N HIS A 11 -7.79 11.93 4.41
CA HIS A 11 -8.40 13.25 4.21
C HIS A 11 -9.58 13.52 5.15
N ARG A 12 -10.48 12.55 5.31
CA ARG A 12 -11.62 12.69 6.24
C ARG A 12 -11.17 12.87 7.70
N ALA A 13 -10.15 12.13 8.12
CA ALA A 13 -9.65 12.17 9.49
C ALA A 13 -8.81 13.42 9.78
N ALA A 14 -7.97 13.87 8.84
CA ALA A 14 -7.13 15.05 8.97
C ALA A 14 -7.95 16.36 8.93
N GLY A 15 -9.08 16.36 8.23
CA GLY A 15 -9.93 17.54 8.04
C GLY A 15 -9.56 18.37 6.80
N PRO A 16 -10.33 19.44 6.51
CA PRO A 16 -10.25 20.16 5.24
C PRO A 16 -8.92 20.89 5.01
N LEU A 17 -8.21 21.28 6.07
CA LEU A 17 -6.93 21.96 5.96
C LEU A 17 -5.87 21.11 5.23
N LEU A 18 -5.94 19.77 5.35
CA LEU A 18 -5.08 18.87 4.58
C LEU A 18 -5.30 19.04 3.07
N THR A 19 -6.56 19.14 2.66
CA THR A 19 -6.89 19.37 1.25
C THR A 19 -6.39 20.73 0.77
N ASP A 20 -6.44 21.76 1.62
CA ASP A 20 -5.97 23.10 1.28
C ASP A 20 -4.44 23.15 1.10
N GLU A 21 -3.66 22.50 1.97
CA GLU A 21 -2.20 22.38 1.78
C GLU A 21 -1.85 21.50 0.58
N CYS A 22 -2.56 20.39 0.35
CA CYS A 22 -2.34 19.60 -0.87
C CYS A 22 -2.55 20.41 -2.17
N ARG A 23 -3.46 21.40 -2.18
CA ARG A 23 -3.66 22.29 -3.35
C ARG A 23 -2.46 23.20 -3.60
N THR A 24 -1.71 23.59 -2.57
CA THR A 24 -0.50 24.42 -2.74
C THR A 24 0.69 23.62 -3.24
N LEU A 25 0.70 22.30 -3.00
CA LEU A 25 1.84 21.44 -3.33
C LEU A 25 2.01 21.15 -4.82
N GLN A 26 1.05 21.47 -5.71
CA GLN A 26 1.04 21.05 -7.12
C GLN A 26 1.09 19.51 -7.32
N ASN A 27 1.07 19.04 -8.57
CA ASN A 27 1.05 17.61 -8.91
C ASN A 27 2.30 16.85 -8.42
N CYS A 28 2.13 15.57 -8.07
CA CYS A 28 3.23 14.67 -7.67
C CYS A 28 3.36 13.57 -8.73
N GLU A 29 4.58 13.35 -9.21
CA GLU A 29 4.89 12.31 -10.19
C GLU A 29 4.89 10.91 -9.54
N THR A 30 4.68 9.88 -10.36
CA THR A 30 4.81 8.48 -9.93
C THR A 30 6.20 8.23 -9.35
N GLY A 31 6.26 7.52 -8.22
CA GLY A 31 7.52 7.22 -7.54
C GLY A 31 8.09 8.38 -6.71
N LYS A 32 7.48 9.58 -6.73
CA LYS A 32 7.88 10.74 -5.93
C LYS A 32 6.98 10.90 -4.70
N ALA A 33 7.43 11.73 -3.76
CA ALA A 33 6.70 12.02 -2.54
C ALA A 33 6.71 13.51 -2.19
N LYS A 34 5.70 13.95 -1.43
CA LYS A 34 5.58 15.29 -0.83
C LYS A 34 5.06 15.18 0.60
N ILE A 35 5.29 16.19 1.42
CA ILE A 35 4.89 16.16 2.83
C ILE A 35 3.97 17.32 3.16
N THR A 36 2.99 17.07 4.02
CA THR A 36 2.07 18.06 4.60
C THR A 36 2.02 17.90 6.11
N CYS A 37 1.44 18.89 6.80
CA CYS A 37 1.02 18.71 8.18
C CYS A 37 -0.05 17.59 8.30
N GLY A 38 -0.11 16.94 9.45
CA GLY A 38 -1.11 15.91 9.76
C GLY A 38 -2.45 16.45 10.27
N TYR A 39 -2.50 17.73 10.64
CA TYR A 39 -3.70 18.42 11.12
C TYR A 39 -4.38 17.70 12.29
N ARG A 40 -5.61 17.20 12.10
CA ARG A 40 -6.38 16.50 13.13
C ARG A 40 -5.90 15.07 13.36
N LEU A 41 -4.98 14.55 12.54
CA LEU A 41 -4.41 13.23 12.76
C LEU A 41 -3.51 13.22 14.00
N PRO A 42 -3.41 12.09 14.71
CA PRO A 42 -2.38 11.90 15.72
C PRO A 42 -0.95 11.97 15.14
N ALA A 43 -0.79 11.64 13.86
CA ALA A 43 0.48 11.78 13.15
C ALA A 43 0.82 13.25 12.90
N LYS A 44 2.09 13.63 13.13
CA LYS A 44 2.56 15.02 12.93
C LYS A 44 2.47 15.47 11.47
N TYR A 45 2.75 14.56 10.55
CA TYR A 45 2.84 14.81 9.11
C TYR A 45 2.17 13.68 8.33
N VAL A 46 1.79 13.98 7.09
CA VAL A 46 1.42 12.99 6.07
C VAL A 46 2.41 13.11 4.92
N ILE A 47 3.02 11.99 4.55
CA ILE A 47 3.86 11.90 3.35
C ILE A 47 3.01 11.27 2.24
N HIS A 48 2.73 12.07 1.22
CA HIS A 48 1.93 11.73 0.05
C HIS A 48 2.86 11.21 -1.03
N THR A 49 2.57 10.03 -1.58
CA THR A 49 3.33 9.46 -2.69
C THR A 49 2.40 8.84 -3.72
N VAL A 50 2.81 8.84 -4.99
CA VAL A 50 2.02 8.30 -6.10
C VAL A 50 2.63 6.98 -6.56
N GLY A 51 1.96 5.88 -6.22
CA GLY A 51 2.36 4.55 -6.65
C GLY A 51 2.04 4.26 -8.12
N PRO A 52 2.76 3.30 -8.75
CA PRO A 52 2.48 2.88 -10.11
C PRO A 52 1.12 2.18 -10.22
N ILE A 53 0.49 2.28 -11.39
CA ILE A 53 -0.72 1.53 -11.75
C ILE A 53 -0.28 0.31 -12.54
N ALA A 54 -0.62 -0.89 -12.06
CA ALA A 54 -0.33 -2.15 -12.73
C ALA A 54 -1.61 -2.86 -13.18
N VAL A 55 -1.58 -3.44 -14.37
CA VAL A 55 -2.62 -4.32 -14.92
C VAL A 55 -1.96 -5.64 -15.26
N GLY A 56 -2.32 -6.71 -14.56
CA GLY A 56 -1.64 -8.00 -14.68
C GLY A 56 -0.25 -7.98 -14.03
N GLN A 57 0.76 -8.54 -14.72
CA GLN A 57 2.11 -8.64 -14.20
C GLN A 57 2.85 -7.28 -14.30
N PRO A 58 3.37 -6.73 -13.19
CA PRO A 58 4.13 -5.48 -13.22
C PRO A 58 5.45 -5.63 -13.99
N SER A 59 5.78 -4.62 -14.77
CA SER A 59 7.08 -4.46 -15.45
C SER A 59 8.20 -4.07 -14.46
N ALA A 60 9.45 -4.19 -14.90
CA ALA A 60 10.61 -3.74 -14.13
C ALA A 60 10.55 -2.24 -13.78
N SER A 61 10.03 -1.41 -14.69
CA SER A 61 9.85 0.03 -14.45
C SER A 61 8.85 0.27 -13.32
N GLN A 62 7.72 -0.45 -13.31
CA GLN A 62 6.72 -0.33 -12.25
C GLN A 62 7.24 -0.83 -10.91
N ALA A 63 8.06 -1.89 -10.89
CA ALA A 63 8.73 -2.32 -9.67
C ALA A 63 9.70 -1.24 -9.14
N ALA A 64 10.45 -0.60 -10.03
CA ALA A 64 11.34 0.51 -9.67
C ALA A 64 10.57 1.75 -9.17
N GLU A 65 9.44 2.08 -9.78
CA GLU A 65 8.55 3.16 -9.34
C GLU A 65 7.94 2.89 -7.96
N LEU A 66 7.46 1.66 -7.71
CA LEU A 66 6.97 1.27 -6.39
C LEU A 66 8.08 1.41 -5.34
N ARG A 67 9.27 0.87 -5.62
CA ARG A 67 10.45 1.06 -4.76
C ARG A 67 10.75 2.55 -4.51
N SER A 68 10.68 3.38 -5.55
CA SER A 68 10.91 4.82 -5.46
C SER A 68 9.91 5.53 -4.54
N CYS A 69 8.65 5.07 -4.47
CA CYS A 69 7.67 5.63 -3.53
C CYS A 69 8.13 5.52 -2.08
N TYR A 70 8.60 4.33 -1.69
CA TYR A 70 9.10 4.08 -0.33
C TYR A 70 10.37 4.88 -0.05
N LEU A 71 11.32 4.89 -0.99
CA LEU A 71 12.57 5.62 -0.81
C LEU A 71 12.37 7.13 -0.74
N SER A 72 11.62 7.72 -1.67
CA SER A 72 11.32 9.16 -1.64
C SER A 72 10.58 9.57 -0.37
N SER A 73 9.73 8.69 0.16
CA SER A 73 9.04 8.94 1.44
C SER A 73 10.00 8.88 2.63
N LEU A 74 10.96 7.95 2.60
CA LEU A 74 11.99 7.84 3.64
C LEU A 74 12.99 9.01 3.58
N ASP A 75 13.29 9.51 2.40
CA ASP A 75 14.13 10.71 2.22
C ASP A 75 13.48 11.92 2.90
N LEU A 76 12.19 12.16 2.66
CA LEU A 76 11.43 13.22 3.36
C LEU A 76 11.38 13.00 4.88
N LEU A 77 11.29 11.75 5.34
CA LEU A 77 11.37 11.45 6.78
C LEU A 77 12.72 11.90 7.36
N LEU A 78 13.83 11.66 6.67
CA LEU A 78 15.16 12.08 7.11
C LEU A 78 15.32 13.60 7.07
N GLU A 79 14.91 14.23 5.96
CA GLU A 79 14.96 15.69 5.77
C GLU A 79 14.21 16.44 6.88
N HIS A 80 13.05 15.91 7.28
CA HIS A 80 12.23 16.47 8.35
C HIS A 80 12.59 15.97 9.76
N ARG A 81 13.67 15.18 9.88
CA ARG A 81 14.18 14.61 11.15
C ARG A 81 13.11 13.83 11.92
N LEU A 82 12.23 13.15 11.20
CA LEU A 82 11.23 12.26 11.77
C LEU A 82 11.87 10.90 12.06
N ARG A 83 11.44 10.24 13.13
CA ARG A 83 12.04 8.96 13.57
C ARG A 83 11.10 7.77 13.44
N SER A 84 9.85 7.99 13.04
CA SER A 84 8.86 6.93 12.89
C SER A 84 7.90 7.23 11.75
N VAL A 85 7.60 6.21 10.95
CA VAL A 85 6.64 6.29 9.83
C VAL A 85 5.88 4.98 9.70
N ALA A 86 4.63 5.07 9.24
CA ALA A 86 3.81 3.93 8.88
C ALA A 86 3.47 3.99 7.38
N PHE A 87 3.68 2.87 6.68
CA PHE A 87 3.36 2.73 5.27
C PHE A 87 2.11 1.86 5.11
N PRO A 88 1.10 2.29 4.33
CA PRO A 88 0.09 1.37 3.83
C PRO A 88 0.69 0.46 2.74
N CYS A 89 -0.08 -0.53 2.28
CA CYS A 89 0.27 -1.36 1.11
C CYS A 89 0.08 -0.56 -0.20
N ILE A 90 1.05 0.29 -0.55
CA ILE A 90 1.00 1.18 -1.72
C ILE A 90 0.79 0.35 -3.00
N SER A 91 -0.08 0.86 -3.89
CA SER A 91 -0.45 0.26 -5.19
C SER A 91 -1.15 -1.10 -5.20
N THR A 92 -1.38 -1.74 -4.04
CA THR A 92 -2.08 -3.05 -3.95
C THR A 92 -3.61 -2.94 -3.91
N GLY A 93 -4.15 -1.72 -3.79
CA GLY A 93 -5.59 -1.48 -3.86
C GLY A 93 -6.13 -1.50 -5.29
N VAL A 94 -7.43 -1.73 -5.43
CA VAL A 94 -8.12 -1.69 -6.72
C VAL A 94 -8.10 -0.26 -7.27
N PHE A 95 -7.22 0.01 -8.24
CA PHE A 95 -7.30 1.22 -9.06
C PHE A 95 -8.44 1.03 -10.07
N GLY A 96 -9.67 1.38 -9.68
CA GLY A 96 -10.82 1.38 -10.58
C GLY A 96 -11.94 0.42 -10.21
N GLU A 97 -12.63 0.67 -9.09
CA GLU A 97 -14.07 0.38 -9.01
C GLU A 97 -14.79 1.66 -8.58
N SER A 98 -14.91 2.59 -9.51
CA SER A 98 -15.95 3.61 -9.51
C SER A 98 -16.66 3.49 -10.85
N GLY A 99 -17.58 2.54 -10.95
CA GLY A 99 -18.24 2.24 -12.23
C GLY A 99 -18.91 0.87 -12.35
N LYS A 100 -19.41 0.28 -11.26
CA LYS A 100 -20.50 -0.69 -11.43
C LYS A 100 -21.79 0.10 -11.27
N ALA A 101 -22.37 0.44 -12.42
CA ALA A 101 -23.78 0.81 -12.49
C ALA A 101 -24.58 -0.24 -11.72
N THR A 102 -25.39 0.20 -10.77
CA THR A 102 -26.45 -0.61 -10.17
C THR A 102 -27.18 -1.36 -11.29
N PRO A 103 -27.31 -2.69 -11.24
CA PRO A 103 -28.18 -3.38 -12.17
C PRO A 103 -29.58 -2.77 -12.03
N GLY A 104 -30.09 -2.19 -13.11
CA GLY A 104 -31.43 -1.64 -13.15
C GLY A 104 -32.44 -2.70 -12.70
N VAL A 105 -33.41 -2.28 -11.90
CA VAL A 105 -34.59 -3.08 -11.55
C VAL A 105 -35.26 -3.51 -12.85
N GLY A 106 -35.13 -4.78 -13.21
CA GLY A 106 -35.74 -5.36 -14.41
C GLY A 106 -37.23 -5.54 -14.20
N SER A 107 -38.04 -4.86 -15.01
CA SER A 107 -39.44 -5.22 -15.23
C SER A 107 -39.51 -6.47 -16.09
N GLU A 108 -40.20 -7.49 -15.59
CA GLU A 108 -40.41 -8.79 -16.22
C GLU A 108 -41.19 -8.71 -17.54
N GLY A 109 -40.87 -9.62 -18.46
CA GLY A 109 -41.70 -9.99 -19.60
C GLY A 109 -41.35 -11.41 -20.06
N PRO A 110 -42.33 -12.33 -20.24
CA PRO A 110 -42.03 -13.72 -20.57
C PRO A 110 -42.05 -13.97 -22.08
N ASN A 111 -41.08 -14.74 -22.62
CA ASN A 111 -41.43 -15.83 -23.54
C ASN A 111 -40.28 -16.81 -23.90
N HIS A 112 -40.73 -18.03 -24.16
CA HIS A 112 -40.07 -19.30 -24.46
C HIS A 112 -39.14 -19.37 -25.70
N ARG A 113 -38.06 -20.17 -25.63
CA ARG A 113 -37.86 -21.51 -26.27
C ARG A 113 -36.39 -21.92 -26.31
N GLY A 114 -36.16 -23.23 -26.31
CA GLY A 114 -34.90 -23.91 -25.98
C GLY A 114 -33.75 -23.83 -26.99
N GLY A 115 -32.57 -24.22 -26.50
CA GLY A 115 -31.35 -24.41 -27.29
C GLY A 115 -30.26 -25.07 -26.45
N ARG A 116 -29.77 -26.23 -26.91
CA ARG A 116 -28.83 -27.13 -26.22
C ARG A 116 -27.41 -26.55 -26.20
N GLY A 117 -26.71 -26.79 -25.08
CA GLY A 117 -25.31 -27.24 -25.04
C GLY A 117 -24.21 -26.31 -25.60
N ARG A 118 -23.51 -25.63 -24.69
CA ARG A 118 -22.03 -25.58 -24.69
C ARG A 118 -21.56 -25.23 -23.28
N ALA A 119 -20.86 -26.16 -22.64
CA ALA A 119 -20.10 -25.88 -21.44
C ALA A 119 -19.05 -24.81 -21.79
N ARG A 120 -19.23 -23.60 -21.25
CA ARG A 120 -18.19 -22.57 -21.27
C ARG A 120 -17.17 -22.97 -20.21
N SER A 121 -16.11 -23.65 -20.64
CA SER A 121 -14.89 -23.83 -19.85
C SER A 121 -14.35 -22.45 -19.47
N GLY A 122 -13.88 -22.36 -18.23
CA GLY A 122 -13.60 -21.11 -17.53
C GLY A 122 -12.61 -20.18 -18.20
N LEU A 123 -12.80 -18.90 -17.88
CA LEU A 123 -11.86 -18.05 -17.14
C LEU A 123 -12.58 -16.71 -17.02
N ASN A 124 -13.41 -16.57 -15.98
CA ASN A 124 -13.80 -15.23 -15.52
C ASN A 124 -12.60 -14.69 -14.73
N GLN A 125 -11.49 -14.40 -15.42
CA GLN A 125 -10.43 -13.58 -14.85
C GLN A 125 -11.02 -12.18 -14.77
N THR A 126 -11.64 -11.88 -13.63
CA THR A 126 -11.84 -10.51 -13.22
C THR A 126 -10.45 -9.87 -13.28
N LEU A 127 -10.20 -9.03 -14.29
CA LEU A 127 -8.98 -8.25 -14.42
C LEU A 127 -8.92 -7.32 -13.20
N SER A 128 -8.35 -7.84 -12.11
CA SER A 128 -8.12 -7.06 -10.91
C SER A 128 -7.01 -6.08 -11.26
N SER A 129 -7.35 -4.83 -11.52
CA SER A 129 -6.38 -3.74 -11.60
C SER A 129 -5.75 -3.54 -10.21
N GLY A 130 -4.43 -3.37 -10.18
CA GLY A 130 -3.68 -3.29 -8.92
C GLY A 130 -2.38 -4.09 -8.98
N TYR A 131 -1.39 -3.64 -8.22
CA TYR A 131 -0.12 -4.35 -8.09
C TYR A 131 -0.35 -5.65 -7.30
N PRO A 132 0.11 -6.82 -7.78
CA PRO A 132 -0.05 -8.09 -7.05
C PRO A 132 0.55 -8.00 -5.64
N ASN A 133 -0.22 -8.34 -4.61
CA ASN A 133 0.16 -8.14 -3.20
C ASN A 133 1.51 -8.79 -2.85
N GLU A 134 1.72 -10.02 -3.32
CA GLU A 134 2.93 -10.80 -3.07
C GLU A 134 4.15 -10.14 -3.75
N ALA A 135 4.01 -9.71 -5.00
CA ALA A 135 5.08 -9.01 -5.71
C ALA A 135 5.37 -7.63 -5.10
N ALA A 136 4.35 -6.93 -4.59
CA ALA A 136 4.52 -5.67 -3.88
C ALA A 136 5.29 -5.89 -2.57
N ALA A 137 4.89 -6.87 -1.76
CA ALA A 137 5.54 -7.16 -0.48
C ALA A 137 7.03 -7.44 -0.63
N GLU A 138 7.44 -8.18 -1.68
CA GLU A 138 8.86 -8.40 -1.98
C GLU A 138 9.60 -7.09 -2.25
N VAL A 139 9.06 -6.22 -3.11
CA VAL A 139 9.65 -4.91 -3.40
C VAL A 139 9.78 -4.06 -2.14
N VAL A 140 8.74 -4.06 -1.30
CA VAL A 140 8.69 -3.28 -0.05
C VAL A 140 9.73 -3.79 0.94
N LEU A 141 9.72 -5.08 1.25
CA LEU A 141 10.61 -5.66 2.25
C LEU A 141 12.08 -5.53 1.84
N ALA A 142 12.41 -5.75 0.56
CA ALA A 142 13.75 -5.52 0.03
C ALA A 142 14.17 -4.07 0.20
N ALA A 143 13.32 -3.11 -0.21
CA ALA A 143 13.64 -1.68 -0.11
C ALA A 143 13.83 -1.21 1.33
N LEU A 144 12.96 -1.64 2.25
CA LEU A 144 13.05 -1.27 3.66
C LEU A 144 14.28 -1.88 4.32
N ARG A 145 14.62 -3.14 3.99
CA ARG A 145 15.81 -3.82 4.52
C ARG A 145 17.08 -3.09 4.09
N GLU A 146 17.27 -2.88 2.78
CA GLU A 146 18.43 -2.17 2.23
C GLU A 146 18.56 -0.74 2.80
N TRP A 147 17.44 -0.05 2.99
CA TRP A 147 17.45 1.29 3.54
C TRP A 147 17.84 1.29 5.03
N LEU A 148 17.29 0.35 5.82
CA LEU A 148 17.59 0.23 7.25
C LEU A 148 19.06 -0.13 7.51
N GLU A 149 19.68 -0.96 6.67
CA GLU A 149 21.12 -1.26 6.78
C GLU A 149 21.99 0.00 6.79
N LYS A 150 21.56 1.05 6.09
CA LYS A 150 22.27 2.33 5.98
C LYS A 150 21.81 3.38 7.00
N HIS A 151 20.57 3.27 7.50
CA HIS A 151 19.92 4.36 8.25
C HIS A 151 19.27 3.93 9.57
N LYS A 152 19.53 2.72 10.08
CA LYS A 152 18.90 2.18 11.30
C LYS A 152 18.97 3.12 12.51
N ASP A 153 20.05 3.91 12.66
CA ASP A 153 20.23 4.80 13.82
C ASP A 153 19.45 6.13 13.67
N LYS A 154 18.90 6.40 12.48
CA LYS A 154 18.11 7.60 12.17
C LYS A 154 16.64 7.47 12.51
N VAL A 155 16.14 6.23 12.64
CA VAL A 155 14.73 5.93 12.93
C VAL A 155 14.59 5.01 14.12
N ASP A 156 13.49 5.15 14.84
CA ASP A 156 13.11 4.24 15.92
C ASP A 156 12.20 3.13 15.40
N ARG A 157 11.38 3.40 14.36
CA ARG A 157 10.42 2.42 13.84
C ARG A 157 9.96 2.70 12.41
N LEU A 158 10.02 1.68 11.56
CA LEU A 158 9.27 1.62 10.30
C LEU A 158 8.12 0.63 10.48
N ILE A 159 6.89 1.05 10.20
CA ILE A 159 5.69 0.24 10.42
C ILE A 159 5.06 -0.08 9.06
N ILE A 160 4.78 -1.35 8.81
CA ILE A 160 3.97 -1.79 7.66
C ILE A 160 2.53 -1.93 8.16
N CYS A 161 1.67 -0.99 7.79
CA CYS A 161 0.27 -0.93 8.21
C CYS A 161 -0.60 -1.62 7.15
N VAL A 162 -0.79 -2.93 7.32
CA VAL A 162 -1.67 -3.74 6.48
C VAL A 162 -3.14 -3.54 6.88
N PHE A 163 -4.06 -3.63 5.91
CA PHE A 163 -5.51 -3.53 6.16
C PHE A 163 -6.26 -4.84 5.90
N LEU A 164 -5.81 -5.63 4.93
CA LEU A 164 -6.44 -6.89 4.56
C LEU A 164 -5.71 -8.06 5.23
N GLU A 165 -6.46 -9.07 5.68
CA GLU A 165 -5.89 -10.32 6.23
C GLU A 165 -4.95 -11.01 5.22
N LYS A 166 -5.26 -10.92 3.91
CA LYS A 166 -4.39 -11.42 2.84
C LYS A 166 -3.00 -10.78 2.90
N ASP A 167 -2.93 -9.45 3.02
CA ASP A 167 -1.65 -8.74 3.11
C ASP A 167 -0.92 -9.10 4.39
N GLU A 168 -1.63 -9.19 5.52
CA GLU A 168 -1.03 -9.61 6.79
C GLU A 168 -0.37 -10.99 6.68
N GLY A 169 -1.04 -11.98 6.08
CA GLY A 169 -0.49 -13.31 5.85
C GLY A 169 0.79 -13.27 5.02
N ILE A 170 0.78 -12.54 3.91
CA ILE A 170 1.95 -12.37 3.03
C ILE A 170 3.12 -11.74 3.79
N TYR A 171 2.90 -10.60 4.46
CA TYR A 171 3.97 -9.93 5.19
C TYR A 171 4.50 -10.79 6.34
N ARG A 172 3.64 -11.51 7.06
CA ARG A 172 4.04 -12.39 8.16
C ARG A 172 4.93 -13.55 7.67
N GLU A 173 4.62 -14.14 6.52
CA GLU A 173 5.42 -15.20 5.91
C GLU A 173 6.77 -14.70 5.38
N ARG A 174 6.78 -13.52 4.74
CA ARG A 174 7.98 -12.99 4.08
C ARG A 174 8.93 -12.25 5.03
N LEU A 175 8.43 -11.61 6.08
CA LEU A 175 9.23 -10.82 7.03
C LEU A 175 10.48 -11.55 7.55
N PRO A 176 10.43 -12.82 8.01
CA PRO A 176 11.61 -13.53 8.51
C PRO A 176 12.73 -13.71 7.49
N HIS A 177 12.42 -13.72 6.19
CA HIS A 177 13.42 -13.84 5.13
C HIS A 177 14.24 -12.55 4.96
N TYR A 178 13.61 -11.40 5.21
CA TYR A 178 14.23 -10.09 5.09
C TYR A 178 14.76 -9.56 6.42
N PHE A 179 14.14 -9.92 7.53
CA PHE A 179 14.47 -9.51 8.89
C PHE A 179 14.47 -10.75 9.79
N PRO A 180 15.51 -11.59 9.70
CA PRO A 180 15.60 -12.78 10.54
C PRO A 180 15.62 -12.38 12.01
N VAL A 181 14.75 -13.00 12.79
CA VAL A 181 14.78 -12.86 14.25
C VAL A 181 15.74 -13.94 14.75
N ASP A 182 16.75 -13.53 15.50
CA ASP A 182 17.61 -14.51 16.17
C ASP A 182 16.73 -15.44 17.01
N PRO A 183 17.00 -16.77 17.04
CA PRO A 183 16.30 -17.64 17.95
C PRO A 183 16.45 -17.07 19.37
N PRO A 184 15.40 -17.16 20.21
CA PRO A 184 15.50 -16.69 21.58
C PRO A 184 16.73 -17.35 22.22
N GLY A 185 17.73 -16.53 22.58
CA GLY A 185 18.94 -17.03 23.22
C GLY A 185 18.57 -17.82 24.48
N PRO A 186 19.42 -18.77 24.92
CA PRO A 186 19.16 -19.51 26.14
C PRO A 186 18.89 -18.51 27.26
N VAL A 187 17.80 -18.71 28.00
CA VAL A 187 17.44 -17.89 29.16
C VAL A 187 18.57 -18.05 30.17
N GLY A 188 19.54 -17.14 30.10
CA GLY A 188 20.67 -17.08 31.02
C GLY A 188 20.12 -16.91 32.42
N LEU A 189 20.41 -17.89 33.27
CA LEU A 189 20.19 -17.85 34.70
C LEU A 189 20.65 -16.47 35.21
N ARG A 190 19.71 -15.59 35.57
CA ARG A 190 20.07 -14.35 36.26
C ARG A 190 20.62 -14.78 37.61
N SER A 191 21.95 -14.79 37.73
CA SER A 191 22.64 -14.85 39.00
C SER A 191 22.12 -13.70 39.86
N GLN A 192 21.37 -14.06 40.90
CA GLN A 192 21.16 -13.22 42.05
C GLN A 192 22.53 -13.09 42.75
N LEU A 193 23.17 -11.94 42.59
CA LEU A 193 24.15 -11.39 43.52
C LEU A 193 23.84 -9.92 43.70
#